data_AF-Q9P9E0-F1
#
_entry.id   AF-Q9P9E0-F1
#
_cell.length_a   1.000
_cell.length_b   1.000
_cell.length_c   1.000
_cell.angle_alpha   90.00
_cell.angle_beta   90.00
_cell.angle_gamma   90.00
#
_symmetry.space_group_name_H-M   'P 1'
#
loop_
_entity.id
_entity.type
_entity.pdbx_description
1 polymer ?
#
loop_
_entity_poly.entity_id
_entity_poly.type
_entity_poly.pdbx_seq_one_letter_code
_entity_poly.pdbx_strand_id
1 'polypeptide(L)'
;MEPGQTELIDIFVQSPSSAIAGQVNIVKIRVSDGSGQGLEEFEIPVRVSPSPNFELNASQSWFVSEGGGYPLAWMENTGNTMSHVTITLENLPVGWNISGMQSASLSPHEARGIPFEIIPPTNWDKQPLEIELSIVHPQLGMYVESITVIHSNISFASTPVLSGSAGSSQAFSLHLNSINPSTVTVPDATMNQDEYRLILEEGINFETISSTNDAIQFVNIGSILPQVSASCQFISDVFQELGRAPLTETVVSCSVNGDLDEQTRLTFIASTNTGETIPLDLGTFTIQRNESRFVNISVDQWDPEPGQLLIRVVGYDGNGIEVVSIETAQVSRQSNWNVGIASFSATGDLDIAITRTNYEVLGDVNCILTVTSSTSSYRIERIVDVEGSQFAPIVKIQNPSISDRESLSATIDCNSPFDVDDDPSDNTATAIYVEESQSLVTTNNLLWGTAITIFIVGAYVLVMQRREAGVLQENIRSKPKPTNNKDTQETKETEVIEDDMSLEIIEEEMELEEEPVSLVEEITVSETDLSPSGRLDTIRQELDPDVEIVDTTSIEERMSKFFD
;
A
#
# COMPACT_ATOMS: atom_id res chain seq x y z
N MET A 1 -42.90 -2.41 18.35
CA MET A 1 -43.25 -3.19 19.56
C MET A 1 -43.58 -2.20 20.66
N GLU A 2 -44.45 -2.57 21.61
CA GLU A 2 -44.71 -1.76 22.82
C GLU A 2 -43.55 -1.92 23.83
N PRO A 3 -43.28 -0.92 24.70
CA PRO A 3 -42.22 -1.01 25.70
C PRO A 3 -42.34 -2.25 26.59
N GLY A 4 -41.25 -3.02 26.70
CA GLY A 4 -41.21 -4.26 27.50
C GLY A 4 -41.73 -5.52 26.79
N GLN A 5 -42.11 -5.44 25.51
CA GLN A 5 -42.31 -6.64 24.68
C GLN A 5 -40.98 -7.18 24.16
N THR A 6 -40.92 -8.50 23.96
CA THR A 6 -39.86 -9.21 23.24
C THR A 6 -40.48 -10.06 22.14
N GLU A 7 -39.79 -10.16 21.01
CA GLU A 7 -40.20 -10.91 19.81
C GLU A 7 -38.97 -11.66 19.28
N LEU A 8 -39.17 -12.81 18.66
CA LEU A 8 -38.10 -13.63 18.08
C LEU A 8 -38.21 -13.57 16.56
N ILE A 9 -37.07 -13.39 15.89
CA ILE A 9 -36.97 -13.28 14.43
C ILE A 9 -36.02 -14.37 13.94
N ASP A 10 -36.56 -15.39 13.28
CA ASP A 10 -35.78 -16.43 12.62
C ASP A 10 -35.29 -15.94 11.26
N ILE A 11 -33.97 -15.91 11.04
CA ILE A 11 -33.34 -15.47 9.78
C ILE A 11 -32.69 -16.67 9.10
N PHE A 12 -33.23 -17.05 7.94
CA PHE A 12 -32.69 -18.15 7.12
C PHE A 12 -31.73 -17.59 6.08
N VAL A 13 -30.44 -17.92 6.21
CA VAL A 13 -29.39 -17.50 5.28
C VAL A 13 -29.07 -18.68 4.34
N GLN A 14 -29.20 -18.45 3.04
CA GLN A 14 -28.78 -19.39 2.00
C GLN A 14 -27.64 -18.77 1.19
N SER A 15 -26.60 -19.55 0.88
CA SER A 15 -25.51 -19.12 0.02
C SER A 15 -25.91 -19.12 -1.46
N PRO A 16 -25.39 -18.19 -2.29
CA PRO A 16 -25.56 -18.27 -3.74
C PRO A 16 -24.89 -19.54 -4.32
N SER A 17 -25.27 -19.94 -5.53
CA SER A 17 -24.76 -21.16 -6.18
C SER A 17 -23.25 -21.16 -6.38
N SER A 18 -22.66 -20.01 -6.69
CA SER A 18 -21.21 -19.82 -6.88
C SER A 18 -20.41 -19.70 -5.56
N ALA A 19 -21.04 -19.87 -4.39
CA ALA A 19 -20.39 -19.70 -3.09
C ALA A 19 -19.46 -20.87 -2.73
N ILE A 20 -18.15 -20.63 -2.78
CA ILE A 20 -17.12 -21.63 -2.47
C ILE A 20 -17.02 -21.87 -0.95
N ALA A 21 -16.85 -23.13 -0.56
CA ALA A 21 -16.68 -23.55 0.82
C ALA A 21 -15.56 -22.79 1.54
N GLY A 22 -15.79 -22.42 2.79
CA GLY A 22 -14.83 -21.68 3.62
C GLY A 22 -14.83 -20.16 3.41
N GLN A 23 -15.46 -19.63 2.36
CA GLN A 23 -15.67 -18.19 2.22
C GLN A 23 -16.42 -17.63 3.44
N VAL A 24 -15.97 -16.49 3.95
CA VAL A 24 -16.64 -15.75 5.04
C VAL A 24 -17.31 -14.51 4.46
N ASN A 25 -18.57 -14.30 4.84
CA ASN A 25 -19.36 -13.12 4.51
C ASN A 25 -19.91 -12.51 5.81
N ILE A 26 -20.33 -11.25 5.78
CA ILE A 26 -20.94 -10.58 6.94
C ILE A 26 -22.42 -10.33 6.64
N VAL A 27 -23.30 -10.85 7.50
CA VAL A 27 -24.72 -10.49 7.51
C VAL A 27 -24.89 -9.30 8.44
N LYS A 28 -25.13 -8.12 7.87
CA LYS A 28 -25.47 -6.91 8.64
C LYS A 28 -26.98 -6.86 8.88
N ILE A 29 -27.40 -6.87 10.14
CA ILE A 29 -28.80 -6.75 10.55
C ILE A 29 -29.00 -5.37 11.16
N ARG A 30 -29.77 -4.51 10.50
CA ARG A 30 -30.15 -3.20 10.99
C ARG A 30 -31.54 -3.26 11.62
N VAL A 31 -31.62 -2.99 12.91
CA VAL A 31 -32.88 -2.83 13.64
C VAL A 31 -33.10 -1.33 13.84
N SER A 32 -34.27 -0.82 13.48
CA SER A 32 -34.64 0.58 13.72
C SER A 32 -36.03 0.70 14.33
N ASP A 33 -36.24 1.75 15.12
CA ASP A 33 -37.55 2.07 15.67
C ASP A 33 -38.52 2.60 14.57
N GLY A 34 -39.80 2.75 14.93
CA GLY A 34 -40.83 3.23 14.01
C GLY A 34 -40.68 4.69 13.54
N SER A 35 -39.80 5.48 14.17
CA SER A 35 -39.44 6.83 13.75
C SER A 35 -38.12 6.92 12.96
N GLY A 36 -37.32 5.84 12.94
CA GLY A 36 -36.00 5.81 12.32
C GLY A 36 -34.92 6.59 13.06
N GLN A 37 -35.15 6.97 14.32
CA GLN A 37 -34.19 7.70 15.17
C GLN A 37 -33.50 6.79 16.20
N GLY A 38 -34.14 5.69 16.59
CA GLY A 38 -33.47 4.56 17.24
C GLY A 38 -32.94 3.62 16.17
N LEU A 39 -31.65 3.29 16.24
CA LEU A 39 -30.93 2.46 15.29
C LEU A 39 -29.90 1.61 16.02
N GLU A 40 -29.87 0.32 15.74
CA GLU A 40 -28.86 -0.63 16.19
C GLU A 40 -28.48 -1.53 15.01
N GLU A 41 -27.18 -1.75 14.79
CA GLU A 41 -26.66 -2.56 13.69
C GLU A 41 -25.79 -3.68 14.25
N PHE A 42 -26.12 -4.93 13.87
CA PHE A 42 -25.42 -6.14 14.28
C PHE A 42 -24.72 -6.77 13.10
N GLU A 43 -23.46 -7.18 13.28
CA GLU A 43 -22.68 -7.87 12.25
C GLU A 43 -22.47 -9.33 12.64
N ILE A 44 -23.01 -10.25 11.84
CA ILE A 44 -22.87 -11.69 12.05
C ILE A 44 -21.96 -12.27 10.95
N PRO A 45 -20.72 -12.70 11.26
CA PRO A 45 -19.88 -13.39 10.30
C PRO A 45 -20.43 -14.80 10.04
N VAL A 46 -20.76 -15.09 8.78
CA VAL A 46 -21.23 -16.40 8.33
C VAL A 46 -20.19 -17.04 7.41
N ARG A 47 -19.94 -18.33 7.59
CA ARG A 47 -19.02 -19.11 6.75
C ARG A 47 -19.80 -20.07 5.86
N VAL A 48 -19.44 -20.13 4.57
CA VAL A 48 -20.02 -21.07 3.62
C VAL A 48 -19.56 -22.49 3.96
N SER A 49 -20.50 -23.38 4.27
CA SER A 49 -20.22 -24.79 4.55
C SER A 49 -19.80 -25.56 3.30
N PRO A 50 -18.97 -26.61 3.43
CA PRO A 50 -18.67 -27.53 2.34
C PRO A 50 -19.88 -28.39 1.99
N SER A 51 -20.19 -28.45 0.71
CA SER A 51 -21.24 -29.25 0.07
C SER A 51 -20.63 -29.94 -1.15
N PRO A 52 -19.94 -31.09 -0.97
CA PRO A 52 -19.37 -31.85 -2.07
C PRO A 52 -20.49 -32.46 -2.93
N ASN A 53 -20.33 -32.39 -4.25
CA ASN A 53 -21.14 -33.09 -5.23
C ASN A 53 -20.23 -33.43 -6.42
N PHE A 54 -20.50 -34.52 -7.10
CA PHE A 54 -19.59 -35.06 -8.11
C PHE A 54 -20.34 -35.89 -9.14
N GLU A 55 -19.97 -35.72 -10.40
CA GLU A 55 -20.53 -36.43 -11.55
C GLU A 55 -19.41 -37.07 -12.39
N LEU A 56 -19.72 -38.21 -12.99
CA LEU A 56 -18.85 -38.96 -13.90
C LEU A 56 -19.61 -39.13 -15.22
N ASN A 57 -18.99 -38.72 -16.32
CA ASN A 57 -19.56 -38.84 -17.67
C ASN A 57 -18.58 -39.65 -18.52
N ALA A 58 -19.10 -40.64 -19.27
CA ALA A 58 -18.28 -41.52 -20.11
C ALA A 58 -18.95 -41.88 -21.44
N SER A 59 -18.14 -41.94 -22.49
CA SER A 59 -18.48 -42.65 -23.72
C SER A 59 -18.48 -44.15 -23.47
N GLN A 60 -19.49 -44.85 -23.98
CA GLN A 60 -19.55 -46.32 -23.98
C GLN A 60 -18.44 -46.98 -24.82
N SER A 61 -17.71 -46.20 -25.63
CA SER A 61 -16.62 -46.66 -26.49
C SER A 61 -15.32 -45.90 -26.22
N TRP A 62 -14.26 -46.65 -25.92
CA TRP A 62 -12.88 -46.16 -25.74
C TRP A 62 -12.01 -46.66 -26.90
N PHE A 63 -11.62 -45.75 -27.78
CA PHE A 63 -10.81 -46.08 -28.95
C PHE A 63 -9.32 -46.13 -28.61
N VAL A 64 -8.69 -47.26 -28.88
CA VAL A 64 -7.28 -47.54 -28.56
C VAL A 64 -6.54 -48.02 -29.80
N SER A 65 -5.32 -47.52 -30.00
CA SER A 65 -4.39 -47.94 -31.05
C SER A 65 -3.18 -48.66 -30.44
N GLU A 66 -2.25 -49.12 -31.29
CA GLU A 66 -1.02 -49.77 -30.84
C GLU A 66 -0.09 -48.84 -30.01
N GLY A 67 -0.30 -47.51 -30.06
CA GLY A 67 0.43 -46.54 -29.24
C GLY A 67 -0.19 -46.30 -27.85
N GLY A 68 -1.49 -46.53 -27.70
CA GLY A 68 -2.26 -46.16 -26.51
C GLY A 68 -3.62 -45.56 -26.83
N GLY A 69 -4.15 -44.72 -25.95
CA GLY A 69 -5.47 -44.13 -26.07
C GLY A 69 -6.05 -43.65 -24.74
N TYR A 70 -6.29 -42.35 -24.60
CA TYR A 70 -7.10 -41.78 -23.52
C TYR A 70 -8.61 -42.00 -23.77
N PRO A 71 -9.43 -42.17 -22.73
CA PRO A 71 -10.89 -42.35 -22.87
C PRO A 71 -11.59 -41.01 -23.11
N LEU A 72 -12.70 -41.03 -23.86
CA LEU A 72 -13.70 -39.96 -23.81
C LEU A 72 -14.54 -40.12 -22.53
N ALA A 73 -13.97 -39.74 -21.40
CA ALA A 73 -14.62 -39.72 -20.10
C ALA A 73 -14.07 -38.58 -19.24
N TRP A 74 -14.94 -37.93 -18.45
CA TRP A 74 -14.57 -36.84 -17.55
C TRP A 74 -15.30 -36.91 -16.21
N MET A 75 -14.64 -36.30 -15.24
CA MET A 75 -15.10 -36.08 -13.89
C MET A 75 -15.52 -34.62 -13.77
N GLU A 76 -16.60 -34.33 -13.05
CA GLU A 76 -17.07 -32.96 -12.84
C GLU A 76 -17.39 -32.74 -11.36
N ASN A 77 -16.74 -31.74 -10.77
CA ASN A 77 -16.96 -31.37 -9.37
C ASN A 77 -18.09 -30.35 -9.26
N THR A 78 -19.33 -30.83 -9.35
CA THR A 78 -20.55 -30.01 -9.23
C THR A 78 -20.84 -29.54 -7.79
N GLY A 79 -19.88 -29.72 -6.87
CA GLY A 79 -19.92 -29.23 -5.49
C GLY A 79 -19.07 -27.97 -5.26
N ASN A 80 -19.26 -27.33 -4.09
CA ASN A 80 -18.63 -26.05 -3.78
C ASN A 80 -17.25 -26.15 -3.07
N THR A 81 -16.67 -27.34 -2.97
CA THR A 81 -15.43 -27.62 -2.23
C THR A 81 -14.43 -28.39 -3.12
N MET A 82 -13.14 -28.32 -2.78
CA MET A 82 -12.10 -29.12 -3.47
C MET A 82 -12.39 -30.62 -3.30
N SER A 83 -12.35 -31.36 -4.42
CA SER A 83 -12.69 -32.78 -4.46
C SER A 83 -11.49 -33.60 -4.92
N HIS A 84 -10.99 -34.47 -4.04
CA HIS A 84 -9.84 -35.35 -4.31
C HIS A 84 -10.34 -36.77 -4.56
N VAL A 85 -10.08 -37.32 -5.75
CA VAL A 85 -10.62 -38.64 -6.17
C VAL A 85 -9.51 -39.60 -6.59
N THR A 86 -9.70 -40.89 -6.29
CA THR A 86 -8.88 -41.99 -6.79
C THR A 86 -9.58 -42.64 -7.97
N ILE A 87 -8.82 -43.06 -8.98
CA ILE A 87 -9.34 -43.62 -10.23
C ILE A 87 -8.74 -45.01 -10.44
N THR A 88 -9.59 -45.98 -10.75
CA THR A 88 -9.21 -47.39 -10.94
C THR A 88 -9.90 -47.99 -12.16
N LEU A 89 -9.25 -48.94 -12.82
CA LEU A 89 -9.86 -49.80 -13.83
C LEU A 89 -10.02 -51.23 -13.30
N GLU A 90 -11.23 -51.76 -13.42
CA GLU A 90 -11.51 -53.18 -13.17
C GLU A 90 -11.71 -53.94 -14.50
N ASN A 91 -11.55 -55.26 -14.46
CA ASN A 91 -11.61 -56.20 -15.60
C ASN A 91 -10.55 -56.02 -16.72
N LEU A 92 -9.61 -55.07 -16.62
CA LEU A 92 -8.53 -54.88 -17.59
C LEU A 92 -7.62 -56.13 -17.70
N PRO A 93 -7.42 -56.73 -18.89
CA PRO A 93 -6.65 -57.98 -19.00
C PRO A 93 -5.15 -57.86 -18.72
N VAL A 94 -4.57 -58.95 -18.20
CA VAL A 94 -3.13 -59.05 -17.91
C VAL A 94 -2.29 -58.79 -19.17
N GLY A 95 -1.35 -57.84 -19.07
CA GLY A 95 -0.44 -57.45 -20.15
C GLY A 95 -0.72 -56.06 -20.72
N TRP A 96 -1.91 -55.50 -20.48
CA TRP A 96 -2.19 -54.08 -20.70
C TRP A 96 -1.44 -53.24 -19.66
N ASN A 97 -1.04 -52.03 -20.05
CA ASN A 97 -0.40 -51.06 -19.17
C ASN A 97 -1.28 -49.81 -19.01
N ILE A 98 -1.24 -49.18 -17.83
CA ILE A 98 -1.90 -47.90 -17.55
C ILE A 98 -0.82 -46.80 -17.50
N SER A 99 -0.99 -45.72 -18.26
CA SER A 99 -0.01 -44.64 -18.38
C SER A 99 -0.64 -43.29 -18.04
N GLY A 100 -0.30 -42.73 -16.88
CA GLY A 100 -0.83 -41.47 -16.37
C GLY A 100 -1.10 -41.50 -14.86
N MET A 101 -1.92 -40.57 -14.37
CA MET A 101 -2.23 -40.43 -12.94
C MET A 101 -3.53 -41.15 -12.57
N GLN A 102 -3.49 -42.06 -11.59
CA GLN A 102 -4.68 -42.75 -11.05
C GLN A 102 -5.35 -41.99 -9.89
N SER A 103 -5.18 -40.67 -9.86
CA SER A 103 -5.79 -39.77 -8.87
C SER A 103 -5.91 -38.36 -9.43
N ALA A 104 -6.99 -37.66 -9.12
CA ALA A 104 -7.22 -36.28 -9.53
C ALA A 104 -7.65 -35.41 -8.35
N SER A 105 -7.49 -34.09 -8.50
CA SER A 105 -7.95 -33.09 -7.53
C SER A 105 -8.62 -31.97 -8.31
N LEU A 106 -9.94 -31.86 -8.16
CA LEU A 106 -10.80 -30.97 -8.94
C LEU A 106 -11.24 -29.79 -8.07
N SER A 107 -11.14 -28.60 -8.64
CA SER A 107 -11.64 -27.34 -8.06
C SER A 107 -13.17 -27.32 -8.08
N PRO A 108 -13.86 -26.49 -7.28
CA PRO A 108 -15.31 -26.30 -7.39
C PRO A 108 -15.70 -25.91 -8.82
N HIS A 109 -16.74 -26.55 -9.36
CA HIS A 109 -17.24 -26.40 -10.74
C HIS A 109 -16.22 -26.75 -11.84
N GLU A 110 -15.14 -27.48 -11.53
CA GLU A 110 -14.17 -27.94 -12.52
C GLU A 110 -14.62 -29.25 -13.18
N ALA A 111 -14.65 -29.28 -14.52
CA ALA A 111 -14.69 -30.50 -15.32
C ALA A 111 -13.27 -30.90 -15.75
N ARG A 112 -12.89 -32.18 -15.62
CA ARG A 112 -11.57 -32.69 -16.01
C ARG A 112 -11.63 -34.11 -16.57
N GLY A 113 -11.03 -34.33 -17.74
CA GLY A 113 -10.90 -35.66 -18.34
C GLY A 113 -10.09 -36.65 -17.49
N ILE A 114 -10.29 -37.96 -17.72
CA ILE A 114 -9.49 -39.00 -17.05
C ILE A 114 -8.00 -38.83 -17.42
N PRO A 115 -7.08 -38.66 -16.45
CA PRO A 115 -5.69 -38.27 -16.70
C PRO A 115 -4.75 -39.47 -16.91
N PHE A 116 -5.22 -40.52 -17.61
CA PHE A 116 -4.40 -41.63 -18.09
C PHE A 116 -4.97 -42.29 -19.35
N GLU A 117 -4.09 -42.98 -20.06
CA GLU A 117 -4.42 -43.91 -21.15
C GLU A 117 -4.18 -45.37 -20.77
N ILE A 118 -4.74 -46.27 -21.58
CA ILE A 118 -4.38 -47.69 -21.58
C ILE A 118 -3.59 -48.03 -22.85
N ILE A 119 -2.54 -48.83 -22.69
CA ILE A 119 -1.65 -49.25 -23.77
C ILE A 119 -1.78 -50.77 -23.93
N PRO A 120 -2.14 -51.27 -25.13
CA PRO A 120 -2.34 -52.70 -25.36
C PRO A 120 -1.00 -53.46 -25.44
N PRO A 121 -0.98 -54.76 -25.08
CA PRO A 121 0.16 -55.60 -25.36
C PRO A 121 0.26 -55.90 -26.87
N THR A 122 1.48 -56.14 -27.36
CA THR A 122 1.77 -56.36 -28.80
C THR A 122 1.17 -57.64 -29.39
N ASN A 123 0.51 -58.46 -28.57
CA ASN A 123 -0.22 -59.66 -28.96
C ASN A 123 -1.75 -59.54 -28.83
N TRP A 124 -2.30 -58.34 -28.61
CA TRP A 124 -3.75 -58.11 -28.64
C TRP A 124 -4.32 -58.50 -30.02
N ASP A 125 -5.37 -59.31 -30.01
CA ASP A 125 -6.11 -59.80 -31.18
C ASP A 125 -7.11 -58.78 -31.75
N LYS A 126 -7.09 -57.55 -31.21
CA LYS A 126 -7.93 -56.41 -31.60
C LYS A 126 -9.44 -56.67 -31.43
N GLN A 127 -9.82 -57.68 -30.62
CA GLN A 127 -11.21 -57.87 -30.22
C GLN A 127 -11.60 -56.82 -29.17
N PRO A 128 -12.87 -56.37 -29.17
CA PRO A 128 -13.40 -55.51 -28.11
C PRO A 128 -13.35 -56.19 -26.74
N LEU A 129 -13.19 -55.40 -25.69
CA LEU A 129 -13.23 -55.86 -24.30
C LEU A 129 -14.00 -54.86 -23.44
N GLU A 130 -14.76 -55.36 -22.47
CA GLU A 130 -15.51 -54.55 -21.52
C GLU A 130 -14.67 -54.35 -20.25
N ILE A 131 -14.56 -53.11 -19.78
CA ILE A 131 -13.89 -52.72 -18.54
C ILE A 131 -14.78 -51.78 -17.73
N GLU A 132 -14.51 -51.68 -16.43
CA GLU A 132 -15.24 -50.79 -15.53
C GLU A 132 -14.30 -49.68 -15.05
N LEU A 133 -14.64 -48.44 -15.39
CA LEU A 133 -13.98 -47.23 -14.92
C LEU A 133 -14.61 -46.84 -13.59
N SER A 134 -13.85 -46.97 -12.50
CA SER A 134 -14.31 -46.72 -11.14
C SER A 134 -13.61 -45.50 -10.53
N ILE A 135 -14.40 -44.55 -10.01
CA ILE A 135 -13.95 -43.34 -9.32
C ILE A 135 -14.36 -43.44 -7.85
N VAL A 136 -13.40 -43.31 -6.95
CA VAL A 136 -13.63 -43.31 -5.49
C VAL A 136 -13.45 -41.90 -4.94
N HIS A 137 -14.56 -41.34 -4.44
CA HIS A 137 -14.64 -40.01 -3.82
C HIS A 137 -14.81 -40.14 -2.30
N PRO A 138 -13.92 -39.54 -1.47
CA PRO A 138 -13.82 -39.87 -0.04
C PRO A 138 -15.08 -39.59 0.79
N GLN A 139 -15.87 -38.55 0.46
CA GLN A 139 -17.15 -38.28 1.12
C GLN A 139 -18.39 -38.86 0.42
N LEU A 140 -18.31 -39.21 -0.87
CA LEU A 140 -19.50 -39.52 -1.71
C LEU A 140 -19.61 -40.99 -2.11
N GLY A 141 -18.52 -41.77 -1.98
CA GLY A 141 -18.51 -43.20 -2.30
C GLY A 141 -17.87 -43.49 -3.66
N MET A 142 -18.45 -44.43 -4.40
CA MET A 142 -17.90 -44.95 -5.65
C MET A 142 -18.87 -44.72 -6.82
N TYR A 143 -18.33 -44.23 -7.93
CA TYR A 143 -19.01 -44.06 -9.21
C TYR A 143 -18.38 -45.04 -10.20
N VAL A 144 -19.17 -45.75 -11.00
CA VAL A 144 -18.66 -46.78 -11.94
C VAL A 144 -19.35 -46.64 -13.28
N GLU A 145 -18.58 -46.61 -14.35
CA GLU A 145 -19.05 -46.63 -15.74
C GLU A 145 -18.48 -47.83 -16.51
N SER A 146 -19.33 -48.54 -17.25
CA SER A 146 -18.94 -49.70 -18.06
C SER A 146 -18.59 -49.27 -19.49
N ILE A 147 -17.35 -49.47 -19.89
CA ILE A 147 -16.79 -48.94 -21.15
C ILE A 147 -16.26 -50.09 -22.01
N THR A 148 -16.64 -50.09 -23.30
CA THR A 148 -16.09 -51.03 -24.28
C THR A 148 -14.84 -50.43 -24.93
N VAL A 149 -13.69 -51.08 -24.75
CA VAL A 149 -12.45 -50.73 -25.46
C VAL A 149 -12.47 -51.35 -26.86
N ILE A 150 -12.19 -50.54 -27.87
CA ILE A 150 -12.30 -50.88 -29.30
C ILE A 150 -11.01 -50.48 -30.02
N HIS A 151 -10.50 -51.34 -30.89
CA HIS A 151 -9.33 -51.00 -31.72
C HIS A 151 -9.67 -49.94 -32.78
N SER A 152 -8.82 -48.92 -32.90
CA SER A 152 -8.85 -47.91 -33.97
C SER A 152 -7.43 -47.61 -34.47
N ASN A 153 -7.27 -47.20 -35.74
CA ASN A 153 -5.98 -46.71 -36.27
C ASN A 153 -5.68 -45.25 -35.86
N ILE A 154 -6.65 -44.57 -35.24
CA ILE A 154 -6.52 -43.28 -34.57
C ILE A 154 -7.02 -43.37 -33.12
N SER A 155 -6.24 -42.90 -32.17
CA SER A 155 -6.66 -42.73 -30.76
C SER A 155 -6.01 -41.47 -30.18
N PHE A 156 -6.47 -41.01 -29.02
CA PHE A 156 -5.92 -39.81 -28.39
C PHE A 156 -4.66 -40.11 -27.56
N ALA A 157 -3.62 -39.30 -27.71
CA ALA A 157 -2.36 -39.36 -26.95
C ALA A 157 -2.29 -38.34 -25.79
N SER A 158 -3.34 -37.54 -25.63
CA SER A 158 -3.68 -36.76 -24.44
C SER A 158 -5.19 -36.92 -24.17
N THR A 159 -5.76 -36.32 -23.13
CA THR A 159 -7.21 -36.43 -22.89
C THR A 159 -8.03 -35.80 -24.04
N PRO A 160 -9.13 -36.43 -24.50
CA PRO A 160 -10.08 -35.88 -25.47
C PRO A 160 -11.17 -35.01 -24.83
N VAL A 161 -10.92 -34.50 -23.62
CA VAL A 161 -11.83 -33.65 -22.86
C VAL A 161 -11.13 -32.32 -22.66
N LEU A 162 -11.58 -31.30 -23.39
CA LEU A 162 -11.00 -29.97 -23.38
C LEU A 162 -11.90 -29.05 -22.56
N SER A 163 -11.47 -28.71 -21.35
CA SER A 163 -12.26 -27.90 -20.42
C SER A 163 -11.55 -26.61 -20.02
N GLY A 164 -12.33 -25.57 -19.73
CA GLY A 164 -11.82 -24.27 -19.30
C GLY A 164 -12.77 -23.13 -19.65
N SER A 165 -12.28 -21.89 -19.59
CA SER A 165 -13.08 -20.73 -19.97
C SER A 165 -13.38 -20.70 -21.47
N ALA A 166 -14.60 -20.33 -21.86
CA ALA A 166 -14.94 -20.05 -23.25
C ALA A 166 -14.00 -18.98 -23.82
N GLY A 167 -13.57 -19.14 -25.07
CA GLY A 167 -12.55 -18.31 -25.70
C GLY A 167 -11.09 -18.66 -25.34
N SER A 168 -10.84 -19.55 -24.37
CA SER A 168 -9.49 -20.06 -24.12
C SER A 168 -9.04 -21.05 -25.20
N SER A 169 -7.73 -21.14 -25.45
CA SER A 169 -7.18 -22.12 -26.39
C SER A 169 -6.75 -23.40 -25.67
N GLN A 170 -7.28 -24.53 -26.12
CA GLN A 170 -6.93 -25.87 -25.63
C GLN A 170 -6.24 -26.69 -26.71
N ALA A 171 -5.57 -27.77 -26.30
CA ALA A 171 -4.75 -28.61 -27.17
C ALA A 171 -4.93 -30.10 -26.87
N PHE A 172 -4.84 -30.94 -27.90
CA PHE A 172 -4.68 -32.39 -27.74
C PHE A 172 -3.74 -32.98 -28.80
N SER A 173 -3.23 -34.18 -28.54
CA SER A 173 -2.42 -34.97 -29.47
C SER A 173 -3.09 -36.31 -29.81
N LEU A 174 -2.69 -36.91 -30.93
CA LEU A 174 -3.23 -38.20 -31.42
C LEU A 174 -2.12 -39.23 -31.60
N HIS A 175 -2.39 -40.47 -31.17
CA HIS A 175 -1.65 -41.64 -31.64
C HIS A 175 -2.10 -41.96 -33.06
N LEU A 176 -1.19 -41.75 -34.03
CA LEU A 176 -1.42 -42.03 -35.44
C LEU A 176 -0.50 -43.18 -35.92
N ASN A 177 -1.02 -44.06 -36.77
CA ASN A 177 -0.22 -45.14 -37.33
C ASN A 177 0.90 -44.60 -38.24
N SER A 178 2.15 -44.67 -37.77
CA SER A 178 3.34 -44.13 -38.45
C SER A 178 3.76 -44.88 -39.72
N ILE A 179 3.22 -46.08 -39.97
CA ILE A 179 3.50 -46.88 -41.16
C ILE A 179 2.66 -46.41 -42.36
N ASN A 180 1.44 -45.94 -42.10
CA ASN A 180 0.56 -45.31 -43.09
C ASN A 180 -0.09 -44.06 -42.45
N PRO A 181 0.54 -42.88 -42.54
CA PRO A 181 0.00 -41.65 -41.95
C PRO A 181 -1.36 -41.35 -42.56
N SER A 182 -2.41 -41.57 -41.77
CA SER A 182 -3.79 -41.30 -42.18
C SER A 182 -4.01 -39.80 -42.25
N THR A 183 -4.63 -39.31 -43.32
CA THR A 183 -5.05 -37.91 -43.40
C THR A 183 -6.24 -37.70 -42.46
N VAL A 184 -5.95 -37.33 -41.22
CA VAL A 184 -6.96 -37.04 -40.21
C VAL A 184 -7.51 -35.64 -40.42
N THR A 185 -8.84 -35.53 -40.40
CA THR A 185 -9.56 -34.25 -40.38
C THR A 185 -10.10 -34.03 -38.97
N VAL A 186 -9.62 -32.95 -38.33
CA VAL A 186 -10.16 -32.40 -37.08
C VAL A 186 -10.89 -31.11 -37.45
N PRO A 187 -12.16 -30.91 -37.08
CA PRO A 187 -12.84 -29.63 -37.32
C PRO A 187 -12.17 -28.51 -36.52
N ASP A 188 -12.22 -27.29 -37.08
CA ASP A 188 -11.87 -25.99 -36.48
C ASP A 188 -10.56 -25.85 -35.66
N ALA A 189 -9.68 -26.85 -35.75
CA ALA A 189 -8.39 -26.92 -35.08
C ALA A 189 -7.23 -26.52 -36.00
N THR A 190 -6.25 -25.85 -35.40
CA THR A 190 -4.95 -25.52 -35.99
C THR A 190 -3.89 -26.51 -35.53
N MET A 191 -3.04 -27.00 -36.43
CA MET A 191 -1.99 -27.98 -36.08
C MET A 191 -0.66 -27.26 -35.81
N ASN A 192 -0.04 -27.53 -34.67
CA ASN A 192 1.27 -26.97 -34.29
C ASN A 192 2.06 -27.99 -33.46
N GLN A 193 3.29 -28.32 -33.88
CA GLN A 193 4.20 -29.23 -33.17
C GLN A 193 3.53 -30.56 -32.72
N ASP A 194 2.81 -31.19 -33.65
CA ASP A 194 2.07 -32.45 -33.48
C ASP A 194 0.88 -32.42 -32.50
N GLU A 195 0.50 -31.23 -32.02
CA GLU A 195 -0.75 -30.96 -31.32
C GLU A 195 -1.81 -30.32 -32.25
N TYR A 196 -3.07 -30.65 -32.01
CA TYR A 196 -4.25 -29.97 -32.54
C TYR A 196 -4.75 -28.95 -31.51
N ARG A 197 -4.87 -27.68 -31.91
CA ARG A 197 -5.18 -26.53 -31.05
C ARG A 197 -6.41 -25.80 -31.54
N LEU A 198 -7.40 -25.68 -30.66
CA LEU A 198 -8.70 -25.05 -30.93
C LEU A 198 -9.06 -24.04 -29.83
N ILE A 199 -10.15 -23.32 -30.03
CA ILE A 199 -10.71 -22.36 -29.07
C ILE A 199 -11.99 -22.96 -28.48
N LEU A 200 -12.18 -22.92 -27.16
CA LEU A 200 -13.40 -23.44 -26.54
C LEU A 200 -14.60 -22.53 -26.86
N GLU A 201 -15.62 -23.11 -27.48
CA GLU A 201 -16.97 -22.54 -27.54
C GLU A 201 -17.72 -22.73 -26.22
N GLU A 202 -18.76 -21.92 -26.00
CA GLU A 202 -19.63 -21.98 -24.83
C GLU A 202 -20.39 -23.31 -24.72
N GLY A 203 -20.48 -23.85 -23.50
CA GLY A 203 -21.26 -25.06 -23.19
C GLY A 203 -20.49 -26.37 -23.46
N ILE A 204 -21.23 -27.46 -23.64
CA ILE A 204 -20.70 -28.81 -23.86
C ILE A 204 -20.96 -29.22 -25.31
N ASN A 205 -19.91 -29.23 -26.13
CA ASN A 205 -19.98 -29.49 -27.57
C ASN A 205 -19.17 -30.74 -27.94
N PHE A 206 -19.78 -31.67 -28.67
CA PHE A 206 -19.15 -32.91 -29.12
C PHE A 206 -18.73 -32.83 -30.58
N GLU A 207 -17.46 -33.08 -30.85
CA GLU A 207 -16.89 -33.05 -32.19
C GLU A 207 -16.35 -34.41 -32.61
N THR A 208 -16.23 -34.62 -33.93
CA THR A 208 -15.85 -35.91 -34.51
C THR A 208 -14.63 -35.77 -35.41
N ILE A 209 -13.54 -36.39 -34.98
CA ILE A 209 -12.31 -36.56 -35.75
C ILE A 209 -12.50 -37.72 -36.72
N SER A 210 -12.14 -37.54 -37.98
CA SER A 210 -12.31 -38.56 -39.02
C SER A 210 -11.00 -38.87 -39.75
N SER A 211 -10.79 -40.17 -40.00
CA SER A 211 -9.77 -40.70 -40.92
C SER A 211 -10.46 -41.38 -42.11
N THR A 212 -9.69 -42.09 -42.96
CA THR A 212 -10.23 -42.82 -44.11
C THR A 212 -11.15 -43.98 -43.72
N ASN A 213 -10.97 -44.58 -42.54
CA ASN A 213 -11.70 -45.78 -42.10
C ASN A 213 -12.35 -45.65 -40.72
N ASP A 214 -11.69 -44.94 -39.79
CA ASP A 214 -12.10 -44.81 -38.39
C ASP A 214 -12.50 -43.37 -38.06
N ALA A 215 -13.41 -43.21 -37.10
CA ALA A 215 -13.80 -41.92 -36.53
C ALA A 215 -13.87 -42.01 -35.01
N ILE A 216 -13.43 -40.96 -34.32
CA ILE A 216 -13.39 -40.85 -32.85
C ILE A 216 -13.90 -39.48 -32.43
N GLN A 217 -14.36 -39.34 -31.19
CA GLN A 217 -14.98 -38.10 -30.70
C GLN A 217 -14.18 -37.47 -29.56
N PHE A 218 -14.25 -36.14 -29.46
CA PHE A 218 -13.79 -35.34 -28.33
C PHE A 218 -14.91 -34.41 -27.86
N VAL A 219 -14.75 -33.83 -26.66
CA VAL A 219 -15.71 -32.89 -26.07
C VAL A 219 -15.01 -31.61 -25.65
N ASN A 220 -15.61 -30.48 -26.03
CA ASN A 220 -15.24 -29.13 -25.60
C ASN A 220 -16.22 -28.70 -24.50
N ILE A 221 -15.71 -28.21 -23.38
CA ILE A 221 -16.47 -27.77 -22.21
C ILE A 221 -16.03 -26.34 -21.86
N GLY A 222 -16.68 -25.35 -22.47
CA GLY A 222 -16.39 -23.93 -22.28
C GLY A 222 -17.31 -23.26 -21.26
N SER A 223 -16.78 -22.98 -20.06
CA SER A 223 -17.47 -22.21 -19.02
C SER A 223 -17.43 -20.70 -19.33
N ILE A 224 -18.55 -20.01 -19.18
CA ILE A 224 -18.60 -18.54 -19.22
C ILE A 224 -17.92 -17.99 -17.95
N LEU A 225 -17.13 -16.92 -18.08
CA LEU A 225 -16.67 -16.12 -16.94
C LEU A 225 -17.62 -14.91 -16.78
N PRO A 226 -18.09 -14.58 -15.55
CA PRO A 226 -19.02 -13.47 -15.32
C PRO A 226 -18.52 -12.13 -15.87
N GLN A 227 -19.33 -11.48 -16.73
CA GLN A 227 -18.97 -10.26 -17.44
C GLN A 227 -19.40 -9.01 -16.65
N VAL A 228 -18.62 -8.66 -15.63
CA VAL A 228 -18.74 -7.33 -14.99
C VAL A 228 -18.10 -6.28 -15.87
N SER A 229 -18.74 -5.10 -15.96
CA SER A 229 -18.14 -3.91 -16.56
C SER A 229 -18.22 -2.73 -15.59
N ALA A 230 -17.16 -1.93 -15.52
CA ALA A 230 -17.11 -0.74 -14.66
C ALA A 230 -16.52 0.46 -15.42
N SER A 231 -17.07 1.64 -15.13
CA SER A 231 -16.56 2.93 -15.61
C SER A 231 -16.41 3.85 -14.42
N CYS A 232 -15.17 4.26 -14.12
CA CYS A 232 -14.83 5.02 -12.93
C CYS A 232 -14.24 6.39 -13.29
N GLN A 233 -14.41 7.35 -12.38
CA GLN A 233 -13.79 8.67 -12.47
C GLN A 233 -13.41 9.15 -11.06
N PHE A 234 -12.31 9.88 -10.95
CA PHE A 234 -11.98 10.62 -9.72
C PHE A 234 -13.02 11.73 -9.50
N ILE A 235 -13.30 12.03 -8.23
CA ILE A 235 -14.08 13.22 -7.87
C ILE A 235 -13.24 14.46 -8.13
N SER A 236 -13.86 15.50 -8.70
CA SER A 236 -13.17 16.79 -8.92
C SER A 236 -12.67 17.36 -7.60
N ASP A 237 -11.49 17.98 -7.63
CA ASP A 237 -10.93 18.81 -6.56
C ASP A 237 -10.61 18.11 -5.21
N VAL A 238 -10.93 16.81 -5.06
CA VAL A 238 -10.71 16.00 -3.84
C VAL A 238 -9.23 15.90 -3.38
N PHE A 239 -8.28 16.21 -4.26
CA PHE A 239 -6.84 16.18 -3.98
C PHE A 239 -6.20 17.57 -3.80
N GLN A 240 -6.98 18.67 -3.72
CA GLN A 240 -6.42 20.03 -3.65
C GLN A 240 -5.55 20.26 -2.39
N GLU A 241 -5.92 19.68 -1.24
CA GLU A 241 -5.23 19.82 0.05
C GLU A 241 -4.41 18.57 0.44
N LEU A 242 -4.11 17.68 -0.51
CA LEU A 242 -3.35 16.44 -0.26
C LEU A 242 -1.97 16.76 0.36
N GLY A 243 -1.65 16.12 1.49
CA GLY A 243 -0.42 16.37 2.27
C GLY A 243 -0.48 17.60 3.20
N ARG A 244 -1.47 18.49 3.02
CA ARG A 244 -1.70 19.63 3.92
C ARG A 244 -2.61 19.25 5.08
N ALA A 245 -3.47 18.26 4.87
CA ALA A 245 -4.23 17.53 5.89
C ALA A 245 -4.54 16.08 5.41
N PRO A 246 -4.72 15.10 6.33
CA PRO A 246 -5.10 13.74 5.98
C PRO A 246 -6.44 13.65 5.23
N LEU A 247 -6.42 13.03 4.05
CA LEU A 247 -7.59 12.89 3.19
C LEU A 247 -8.57 11.85 3.75
N THR A 248 -9.82 12.27 3.97
CA THR A 248 -10.90 11.44 4.53
C THR A 248 -12.21 11.66 3.76
N GLU A 249 -12.20 11.37 2.45
CA GLU A 249 -13.31 11.66 1.52
C GLU A 249 -13.50 10.56 0.44
N THR A 250 -14.61 10.64 -0.32
CA THR A 250 -14.83 9.84 -1.53
C THR A 250 -13.94 10.34 -2.67
N VAL A 251 -12.89 9.58 -2.99
CA VAL A 251 -11.93 9.92 -4.04
C VAL A 251 -12.36 9.51 -5.45
N VAL A 252 -13.16 8.44 -5.58
CA VAL A 252 -13.58 7.87 -6.87
C VAL A 252 -15.05 7.48 -6.83
N SER A 253 -15.75 7.70 -7.94
CA SER A 253 -17.09 7.14 -8.18
C SER A 253 -17.10 6.29 -9.45
N CYS A 254 -17.72 5.13 -9.37
CA CYS A 254 -17.79 4.11 -10.41
C CYS A 254 -19.25 3.76 -10.74
N SER A 255 -19.58 3.70 -12.02
CA SER A 255 -20.78 3.06 -12.54
C SER A 255 -20.44 1.62 -12.90
N VAL A 256 -21.02 0.64 -12.20
CA VAL A 256 -20.76 -0.80 -12.39
C VAL A 256 -22.02 -1.49 -12.91
N ASN A 257 -21.87 -2.35 -13.92
CA ASN A 257 -22.90 -3.29 -14.35
C ASN A 257 -22.43 -4.71 -13.99
N GLY A 258 -23.23 -5.42 -13.21
CA GLY A 258 -23.02 -6.84 -12.94
C GLY A 258 -23.34 -7.72 -14.16
N ASP A 259 -22.90 -8.97 -14.07
CA ASP A 259 -23.21 -10.00 -15.05
C ASP A 259 -24.73 -10.31 -15.10
N LEU A 260 -25.22 -10.77 -16.26
CA LEU A 260 -26.64 -11.04 -16.49
C LEU A 260 -27.16 -12.28 -15.75
N ASP A 261 -26.29 -13.25 -15.47
CA ASP A 261 -26.62 -14.58 -14.96
C ASP A 261 -25.87 -14.96 -13.67
N GLU A 262 -24.82 -14.23 -13.26
CA GLU A 262 -24.07 -14.48 -12.02
C GLU A 262 -24.00 -13.25 -11.08
N GLN A 263 -24.08 -13.50 -9.78
CA GLN A 263 -23.73 -12.51 -8.74
C GLN A 263 -22.21 -12.42 -8.65
N THR A 264 -21.63 -11.24 -8.86
CA THR A 264 -20.17 -11.09 -8.93
C THR A 264 -19.63 -10.15 -7.84
N ARG A 265 -18.43 -10.45 -7.34
CA ARG A 265 -17.66 -9.61 -6.40
C ARG A 265 -16.68 -8.75 -7.19
N LEU A 266 -16.54 -7.48 -6.80
CA LEU A 266 -15.60 -6.53 -7.39
C LEU A 266 -14.72 -5.97 -6.27
N THR A 267 -13.40 -6.07 -6.39
CA THR A 267 -12.42 -5.65 -5.39
C THR A 267 -11.54 -4.55 -5.95
N PHE A 268 -11.61 -3.36 -5.36
CA PHE A 268 -10.75 -2.24 -5.69
C PHE A 268 -9.47 -2.23 -4.85
N ILE A 269 -8.37 -1.86 -5.50
CA ILE A 269 -7.07 -1.58 -4.90
C ILE A 269 -6.64 -0.19 -5.40
N ALA A 270 -6.15 0.65 -4.50
CA ALA A 270 -5.63 1.97 -4.79
C ALA A 270 -4.16 2.05 -4.34
N SER A 271 -3.29 2.62 -5.18
CA SER A 271 -1.86 2.71 -4.91
C SER A 271 -1.20 3.89 -5.62
N THR A 272 0.02 4.21 -5.21
CA THR A 272 0.86 5.25 -5.83
C THR A 272 1.98 4.64 -6.68
N ASN A 273 2.65 5.48 -7.48
CA ASN A 273 3.92 5.14 -8.14
C ASN A 273 5.10 4.91 -7.17
N THR A 274 5.01 5.27 -5.89
CA THR A 274 6.03 4.95 -4.88
C THR A 274 5.88 3.52 -4.34
N GLY A 275 4.79 2.82 -4.68
CA GLY A 275 4.47 1.47 -4.17
C GLY A 275 3.64 1.48 -2.89
N GLU A 276 3.25 2.67 -2.42
CA GLU A 276 2.34 2.85 -1.28
C GLU A 276 0.94 2.34 -1.63
N THR A 277 0.26 1.72 -0.65
CA THR A 277 -1.15 1.30 -0.77
C THR A 277 -2.04 2.30 -0.06
N ILE A 278 -3.00 2.87 -0.77
CA ILE A 278 -3.91 3.87 -0.25
C ILE A 278 -5.01 3.16 0.56
N PRO A 279 -5.26 3.52 1.82
CA PRO A 279 -6.28 2.88 2.65
C PRO A 279 -7.68 3.19 2.11
N LEU A 280 -8.44 2.15 1.74
CA LEU A 280 -9.83 2.27 1.29
C LEU A 280 -10.79 1.82 2.38
N ASP A 281 -11.79 2.66 2.71
CA ASP A 281 -12.89 2.33 3.64
C ASP A 281 -13.55 0.99 3.32
N LEU A 282 -13.79 0.78 2.02
CA LEU A 282 -14.41 -0.41 1.48
C LEU A 282 -13.85 -0.68 0.08
N GLY A 283 -12.84 -1.54 0.00
CA GLY A 283 -12.33 -2.01 -1.30
C GLY A 283 -13.27 -3.01 -1.98
N THR A 284 -14.04 -3.80 -1.24
CA THR A 284 -14.78 -4.95 -1.78
C THR A 284 -16.29 -4.71 -1.86
N PHE A 285 -16.86 -4.89 -3.04
CA PHE A 285 -18.28 -4.75 -3.34
C PHE A 285 -18.86 -6.03 -3.94
N THR A 286 -20.16 -6.21 -3.79
CA THR A 286 -20.91 -7.36 -4.33
C THR A 286 -22.06 -6.81 -5.17
N ILE A 287 -22.08 -7.18 -6.45
CA ILE A 287 -23.08 -6.76 -7.43
C ILE A 287 -23.99 -7.95 -7.71
N GLN A 288 -25.30 -7.73 -7.62
CA GLN A 288 -26.29 -8.78 -7.88
C GLN A 288 -26.43 -9.07 -9.38
N ARG A 289 -26.97 -10.24 -9.70
CA ARG A 289 -27.32 -10.65 -11.06
C ARG A 289 -28.17 -9.56 -11.73
N ASN A 290 -27.73 -9.07 -12.90
CA ASN A 290 -28.39 -8.05 -13.70
C ASN A 290 -28.65 -6.72 -12.92
N GLU A 291 -27.77 -6.38 -11.97
CA GLU A 291 -27.77 -5.10 -11.25
C GLU A 291 -26.79 -4.10 -11.89
N SER A 292 -27.26 -2.90 -12.24
CA SER A 292 -26.41 -1.73 -12.47
C SER A 292 -26.41 -0.86 -11.21
N ARG A 293 -25.23 -0.59 -10.65
CA ARG A 293 -25.05 0.10 -9.36
C ARG A 293 -23.91 1.11 -9.41
N PHE A 294 -24.12 2.25 -8.75
CA PHE A 294 -23.04 3.19 -8.44
C PHE A 294 -22.29 2.75 -7.17
N VAL A 295 -20.97 2.77 -7.26
CA VAL A 295 -20.02 2.43 -6.21
C VAL A 295 -19.14 3.66 -5.96
N ASN A 296 -19.15 4.16 -4.73
CA ASN A 296 -18.25 5.20 -4.29
C ASN A 296 -17.12 4.58 -3.48
N ILE A 297 -15.89 5.01 -3.75
CA ILE A 297 -14.68 4.54 -3.08
C ILE A 297 -14.18 5.72 -2.24
N SER A 298 -14.17 5.52 -0.93
CA SER A 298 -13.66 6.48 0.05
C SER A 298 -12.35 6.01 0.66
N VAL A 299 -11.59 6.99 1.14
CA VAL A 299 -10.27 6.86 1.78
C VAL A 299 -10.39 7.44 3.19
N ASP A 300 -9.70 6.83 4.16
CA ASP A 300 -9.66 7.29 5.56
C ASP A 300 -8.23 7.63 5.98
N GLN A 301 -8.05 8.81 6.60
CA GLN A 301 -6.79 9.33 7.16
C GLN A 301 -5.54 9.14 6.27
N TRP A 302 -5.66 9.28 4.94
CA TRP A 302 -4.51 9.13 4.05
C TRP A 302 -3.71 10.44 3.92
N ASP A 303 -2.47 10.43 4.40
CA ASP A 303 -1.57 11.58 4.39
C ASP A 303 -0.20 11.16 3.82
N PRO A 304 0.00 11.24 2.48
CA PRO A 304 1.22 10.77 1.82
C PRO A 304 2.34 11.80 1.83
N GLU A 305 3.60 11.32 1.89
CA GLU A 305 4.81 12.15 1.88
C GLU A 305 4.83 13.22 0.76
N PRO A 306 5.36 14.43 1.00
CA PRO A 306 5.37 15.52 0.02
C PRO A 306 6.08 15.15 -1.29
N GLY A 307 5.40 15.37 -2.43
CA GLY A 307 5.97 15.05 -3.74
C GLY A 307 4.95 14.88 -4.86
N GLN A 308 5.45 14.51 -6.04
CA GLN A 308 4.61 14.21 -7.21
C GLN A 308 4.18 12.73 -7.19
N LEU A 309 2.87 12.50 -7.14
CA LEU A 309 2.25 11.19 -7.00
C LEU A 309 1.39 10.87 -8.24
N LEU A 310 1.56 9.68 -8.80
CA LEU A 310 0.60 9.10 -9.74
C LEU A 310 -0.25 8.09 -8.96
N ILE A 311 -1.50 8.48 -8.69
CA ILE A 311 -2.49 7.66 -8.00
C ILE A 311 -3.15 6.75 -9.05
N ARG A 312 -3.07 5.43 -8.87
CA ARG A 312 -3.78 4.44 -9.70
C ARG A 312 -4.85 3.73 -8.84
N VAL A 313 -6.06 3.60 -9.38
CA VAL A 313 -7.16 2.83 -8.78
C VAL A 313 -7.61 1.77 -9.76
N VAL A 314 -7.67 0.52 -9.29
CA VAL A 314 -7.89 -0.67 -10.12
C VAL A 314 -8.99 -1.53 -9.52
N GLY A 315 -9.98 -1.94 -10.32
CA GLY A 315 -11.04 -2.85 -9.92
C GLY A 315 -10.85 -4.24 -10.54
N TYR A 316 -10.79 -5.27 -9.71
CA TYR A 316 -10.67 -6.67 -10.10
C TYR A 316 -11.97 -7.43 -9.85
N ASP A 317 -12.35 -8.35 -10.74
CA ASP A 317 -13.53 -9.21 -10.55
C ASP A 317 -13.30 -10.32 -9.50
N GLY A 318 -14.28 -11.24 -9.37
CA GLY A 318 -14.20 -12.38 -8.45
C GLY A 318 -13.07 -13.37 -8.77
N ASN A 319 -12.57 -13.35 -10.01
CA ASN A 319 -11.55 -14.24 -10.56
C ASN A 319 -10.15 -13.59 -10.62
N GLY A 320 -10.02 -12.30 -10.32
CA GLY A 320 -8.77 -11.52 -10.37
C GLY A 320 -8.49 -10.86 -11.72
N ILE A 321 -9.47 -10.76 -12.61
CA ILE A 321 -9.38 -10.09 -13.91
C ILE A 321 -9.57 -8.58 -13.70
N GLU A 322 -8.71 -7.75 -14.30
CA GLU A 322 -8.84 -6.29 -14.25
C GLU A 322 -10.05 -5.84 -15.09
N VAL A 323 -11.07 -5.30 -14.41
CA VAL A 323 -12.32 -4.78 -15.00
C VAL A 323 -12.19 -3.30 -15.37
N VAL A 324 -11.45 -2.55 -14.56
CA VAL A 324 -11.27 -1.10 -14.74
C VAL A 324 -9.95 -0.65 -14.10
N SER A 325 -9.27 0.30 -14.74
CA SER A 325 -8.10 0.98 -14.20
C SER A 325 -8.17 2.45 -14.56
N ILE A 326 -8.02 3.33 -13.57
CA ILE A 326 -7.91 4.78 -13.75
C ILE A 326 -6.68 5.31 -13.02
N GLU A 327 -6.10 6.38 -13.55
CA GLU A 327 -4.92 7.02 -12.98
C GLU A 327 -5.04 8.56 -13.01
N THR A 328 -4.40 9.22 -12.05
CA THR A 328 -4.35 10.69 -11.96
C THR A 328 -3.03 11.15 -11.33
N ALA A 329 -2.43 12.19 -11.89
CA ALA A 329 -1.20 12.78 -11.37
C ALA A 329 -1.55 13.95 -10.44
N GLN A 330 -1.05 13.90 -9.21
CA GLN A 330 -1.30 14.85 -8.13
C GLN A 330 0.03 15.28 -7.47
N VAL A 331 -0.07 16.27 -6.59
CA VAL A 331 1.04 16.74 -5.75
C VAL A 331 0.57 16.66 -4.30
N SER A 332 1.25 15.86 -3.48
CA SER A 332 1.18 16.01 -2.03
C SER A 332 2.03 17.22 -1.63
N ARG A 333 1.47 18.18 -0.89
CA ARG A 333 2.12 19.42 -0.47
C ARG A 333 2.18 19.49 1.04
N GLN A 334 3.35 19.76 1.60
CA GLN A 334 3.49 19.91 3.06
C GLN A 334 2.80 21.19 3.56
N SER A 335 2.20 21.13 4.74
CA SER A 335 1.77 22.30 5.54
C SER A 335 2.62 22.47 6.82
N ASN A 336 2.43 23.59 7.51
CA ASN A 336 3.14 24.03 8.72
C ASN A 336 4.57 24.56 8.47
N TRP A 337 4.77 25.39 7.44
CA TRP A 337 6.06 26.03 7.13
C TRP A 337 5.87 27.43 6.49
N ASN A 338 6.89 28.30 6.57
CA ASN A 338 6.92 29.61 5.88
C ASN A 338 8.35 29.98 5.44
N VAL A 339 8.47 30.67 4.31
CA VAL A 339 9.68 31.34 3.81
C VAL A 339 9.38 32.77 3.29
N GLY A 340 9.71 33.77 4.10
CA GLY A 340 9.41 35.19 3.84
C GLY A 340 10.61 36.11 3.61
N ILE A 341 10.36 37.42 3.51
CA ILE A 341 11.39 38.47 3.38
C ILE A 341 11.34 39.44 4.57
N ALA A 342 12.14 39.15 5.59
CA ALA A 342 12.29 39.95 6.80
C ALA A 342 12.74 41.40 6.55
N SER A 343 13.62 41.63 5.56
CA SER A 343 13.99 42.99 5.13
C SER A 343 14.66 43.03 3.75
N PHE A 344 14.54 44.18 3.08
CA PHE A 344 15.21 44.47 1.81
C PHE A 344 15.91 45.83 1.90
N SER A 345 17.25 45.82 1.90
CA SER A 345 18.09 47.01 1.77
C SER A 345 18.66 47.11 0.35
N ALA A 346 18.75 48.33 -0.16
CA ALA A 346 19.16 48.63 -1.53
C ALA A 346 20.09 49.86 -1.59
N THR A 347 21.14 49.89 -0.76
CA THR A 347 22.12 50.99 -0.71
C THR A 347 23.48 50.49 -1.16
N GLY A 348 23.89 50.84 -2.39
CA GLY A 348 25.06 50.28 -3.06
C GLY A 348 24.82 48.84 -3.52
N ASP A 349 24.99 47.87 -2.61
CA ASP A 349 24.61 46.48 -2.85
C ASP A 349 23.14 46.25 -2.44
N LEU A 350 22.52 45.19 -2.97
CA LEU A 350 21.20 44.73 -2.50
C LEU A 350 21.40 43.63 -1.45
N ASP A 351 20.88 43.87 -0.24
CA ASP A 351 20.87 42.92 0.86
C ASP A 351 19.42 42.54 1.17
N ILE A 352 19.06 41.28 0.91
CA ILE A 352 17.72 40.73 1.20
C ILE A 352 17.88 39.68 2.30
N ALA A 353 17.26 39.92 3.46
CA ALA A 353 17.25 38.97 4.58
C ALA A 353 15.94 38.16 4.57
N ILE A 354 16.06 36.85 4.64
CA ILE A 354 14.94 35.90 4.56
C ILE A 354 14.42 35.55 5.96
N THR A 355 13.10 35.45 6.11
CA THR A 355 12.42 34.81 7.25
C THR A 355 12.18 33.35 6.92
N ARG A 356 12.22 32.45 7.91
CA ARG A 356 11.88 31.03 7.71
C ARG A 356 11.35 30.40 9.00
N THR A 357 10.34 29.54 8.89
CA THR A 357 9.69 28.84 10.03
C THR A 357 9.49 27.37 9.68
N ASN A 358 9.90 26.45 10.57
CA ASN A 358 9.89 25.00 10.34
C ASN A 358 10.54 24.61 8.99
N TYR A 359 11.67 25.24 8.70
CA TYR A 359 12.36 25.15 7.41
C TYR A 359 13.04 23.79 7.22
N GLU A 360 13.15 23.01 8.29
CA GLU A 360 13.66 21.65 8.32
C GLU A 360 12.84 20.66 7.46
N VAL A 361 11.60 21.01 7.08
CA VAL A 361 10.81 20.21 6.11
C VAL A 361 11.17 20.50 4.65
N LEU A 362 11.88 21.60 4.36
CA LEU A 362 12.17 22.09 3.01
C LEU A 362 13.38 21.41 2.35
N GLY A 363 13.62 20.14 2.70
CA GLY A 363 14.76 19.36 2.23
C GLY A 363 14.83 19.26 0.70
N ASP A 364 16.02 19.51 0.13
CA ASP A 364 16.30 19.51 -1.31
C ASP A 364 15.41 20.45 -2.19
N VAL A 365 14.59 21.34 -1.59
CA VAL A 365 13.78 22.28 -2.37
C VAL A 365 14.59 23.45 -2.91
N ASN A 366 14.21 23.95 -4.08
CA ASN A 366 14.75 25.17 -4.65
C ASN A 366 13.75 26.31 -4.46
N CYS A 367 14.04 27.24 -3.55
CA CYS A 367 13.34 28.52 -3.45
C CYS A 367 14.06 29.58 -4.29
N ILE A 368 13.32 30.47 -4.94
CA ILE A 368 13.82 31.42 -5.93
C ILE A 368 13.46 32.84 -5.50
N LEU A 369 14.46 33.61 -5.07
CA LEU A 369 14.33 35.05 -4.87
C LEU A 369 14.42 35.77 -6.22
N THR A 370 13.33 36.40 -6.62
CA THR A 370 13.22 37.25 -7.80
C THR A 370 13.25 38.72 -7.39
N VAL A 371 14.21 39.50 -7.90
CA VAL A 371 14.22 40.97 -7.73
C VAL A 371 13.98 41.65 -9.08
N THR A 372 13.05 42.60 -9.12
CA THR A 372 12.66 43.36 -10.32
C THR A 372 12.62 44.86 -10.06
N SER A 373 12.88 45.67 -11.09
CA SER A 373 12.59 47.10 -11.09
C SER A 373 11.20 47.38 -11.66
N SER A 374 10.47 48.33 -11.06
CA SER A 374 9.22 48.86 -11.62
C SER A 374 9.45 49.95 -12.68
N THR A 375 10.69 50.41 -12.84
CA THR A 375 11.07 51.56 -13.69
C THR A 375 12.01 51.21 -14.85
N SER A 376 12.70 50.07 -14.80
CA SER A 376 13.57 49.58 -15.86
C SER A 376 13.33 48.08 -16.13
N SER A 377 13.97 47.53 -17.16
CA SER A 377 13.92 46.10 -17.46
C SER A 377 14.87 45.25 -16.58
N TYR A 378 15.24 45.73 -15.39
CA TYR A 378 16.08 44.98 -14.47
C TYR A 378 15.28 43.84 -13.83
N ARG A 379 15.77 42.61 -14.02
CA ARG A 379 15.31 41.40 -13.33
C ARG A 379 16.53 40.54 -13.01
N ILE A 380 16.57 39.97 -11.81
CA ILE A 380 17.56 38.98 -11.39
C ILE A 380 16.88 37.92 -10.53
N GLU A 381 17.31 36.68 -10.70
CA GLU A 381 16.81 35.52 -9.96
C GLU A 381 17.99 34.86 -9.23
N ARG A 382 17.74 34.42 -7.99
CA ARG A 382 18.71 33.70 -7.14
C ARG A 382 18.02 32.51 -6.49
N ILE A 383 18.58 31.32 -6.68
CA ILE A 383 18.22 30.17 -5.84
C ILE A 383 18.73 30.47 -4.43
N VAL A 384 17.84 30.29 -3.45
CA VAL A 384 18.10 30.44 -2.02
C VAL A 384 18.12 29.06 -1.41
N ASP A 385 19.24 28.69 -0.81
CA ASP A 385 19.30 27.57 0.13
C ASP A 385 18.66 28.02 1.44
N VAL A 386 17.45 27.51 1.71
CA VAL A 386 16.66 27.85 2.89
C VAL A 386 16.90 26.86 4.03
N GLU A 387 17.49 25.68 3.75
CA GLU A 387 17.75 24.64 4.73
C GLU A 387 19.15 24.77 5.35
N GLY A 388 20.20 24.74 4.51
CA GLY A 388 21.58 24.32 4.80
C GLY A 388 22.43 25.20 5.73
N SER A 389 21.80 26.08 6.51
CA SER A 389 22.43 26.98 7.47
C SER A 389 21.68 26.98 8.80
N GLN A 390 22.38 27.15 9.92
CA GLN A 390 21.74 27.34 11.23
C GLN A 390 21.03 28.71 11.34
N PHE A 391 21.45 29.69 10.56
CA PHE A 391 20.87 31.04 10.51
C PHE A 391 20.17 31.27 9.18
N ALA A 392 19.05 32.00 9.18
CA ALA A 392 18.31 32.31 7.96
C ALA A 392 19.19 33.08 6.95
N PRO A 393 19.07 32.80 5.64
CA PRO A 393 20.00 33.31 4.63
C PRO A 393 19.84 34.82 4.37
N ILE A 394 20.96 35.48 4.06
CA ILE A 394 21.00 36.86 3.56
C ILE A 394 21.53 36.82 2.13
N VAL A 395 20.66 37.09 1.15
CA VAL A 395 21.00 37.10 -0.27
C VAL A 395 21.61 38.46 -0.61
N LYS A 396 22.89 38.45 -0.99
CA LYS A 396 23.65 39.64 -1.37
C LYS A 396 23.82 39.72 -2.89
N ILE A 397 23.40 40.83 -3.50
CA ILE A 397 23.55 41.10 -4.93
C ILE A 397 24.44 42.33 -5.10
N GLN A 398 25.71 42.07 -5.43
CA GLN A 398 26.73 43.11 -5.50
C GLN A 398 26.68 43.91 -6.79
N ASN A 399 26.94 45.22 -6.70
CA ASN A 399 27.07 46.15 -7.83
C ASN A 399 25.92 46.01 -8.87
N PRO A 400 24.65 46.17 -8.47
CA PRO A 400 23.51 45.99 -9.36
C PRO A 400 23.48 47.08 -10.45
N SER A 401 23.24 46.68 -11.71
CA SER A 401 23.12 47.59 -12.85
C SER A 401 21.78 48.35 -12.87
N ILE A 402 21.56 49.21 -11.87
CA ILE A 402 20.32 49.93 -11.57
C ILE A 402 20.64 51.43 -11.43
N SER A 403 19.72 52.30 -11.84
CA SER A 403 19.86 53.77 -11.69
C SER A 403 19.48 54.23 -10.28
N ASP A 404 20.13 55.27 -9.76
CA ASP A 404 19.75 55.90 -8.48
C ASP A 404 18.24 56.23 -8.45
N ARG A 405 17.59 55.95 -7.31
CA ARG A 405 16.16 56.16 -7.04
C ARG A 405 15.17 55.28 -7.82
N GLU A 406 15.61 54.22 -8.51
CA GLU A 406 14.69 53.21 -9.02
C GLU A 406 13.98 52.45 -7.87
N SER A 407 12.72 52.05 -8.11
CA SER A 407 11.91 51.32 -7.12
C SER A 407 11.90 49.83 -7.45
N LEU A 408 12.35 49.03 -6.49
CA LEU A 408 12.57 47.59 -6.62
C LEU A 408 11.54 46.79 -5.82
N SER A 409 11.15 45.64 -6.35
CA SER A 409 10.35 44.62 -5.67
C SER A 409 11.12 43.31 -5.64
N ALA A 410 11.27 42.74 -4.45
CA ALA A 410 11.82 41.41 -4.21
C ALA A 410 10.68 40.48 -3.80
N THR A 411 10.61 39.30 -4.42
CA THR A 411 9.60 38.26 -4.14
C THR A 411 10.30 36.91 -4.04
N ILE A 412 9.90 36.07 -3.08
CA ILE A 412 10.40 34.71 -2.91
C ILE A 412 9.28 33.68 -3.07
N ASP A 413 9.52 32.72 -3.96
CA ASP A 413 8.61 31.61 -4.29
C ASP A 413 9.39 30.29 -4.19
N CYS A 414 8.77 29.20 -3.73
CA CYS A 414 9.41 27.89 -3.63
C CYS A 414 8.83 26.88 -4.65
N ASN A 415 9.64 25.91 -5.06
CA ASN A 415 9.21 24.88 -6.01
C ASN A 415 8.35 23.80 -5.35
N SER A 416 7.43 23.24 -6.14
CA SER A 416 6.59 22.10 -5.76
C SER A 416 7.44 20.89 -5.33
N PRO A 417 7.11 20.18 -4.22
CA PRO A 417 5.83 20.17 -3.50
C PRO A 417 5.62 21.31 -2.49
N PHE A 418 6.58 22.21 -2.31
CA PHE A 418 6.49 23.35 -1.39
C PHE A 418 6.11 24.64 -2.15
N ASP A 419 5.17 24.55 -3.10
CA ASP A 419 4.71 25.69 -3.93
C ASP A 419 3.58 26.52 -3.29
N VAL A 420 3.21 26.24 -2.04
CA VAL A 420 2.15 26.93 -1.28
C VAL A 420 2.61 27.17 0.16
N ASP A 421 2.99 28.41 0.46
CA ASP A 421 3.37 28.89 1.80
C ASP A 421 2.13 29.12 2.70
N ASP A 422 2.28 29.02 4.02
CA ASP A 422 1.20 29.26 4.98
C ASP A 422 1.01 30.75 5.36
N ASP A 423 2.01 31.63 5.17
CA ASP A 423 1.82 33.10 5.27
C ASP A 423 2.37 33.83 4.03
N PRO A 424 1.60 33.84 2.91
CA PRO A 424 1.98 34.53 1.67
C PRO A 424 2.07 36.06 1.76
N SER A 425 2.00 36.66 2.97
CA SER A 425 2.03 38.11 3.17
C SER A 425 3.43 38.70 3.35
N ASP A 426 4.42 37.91 3.77
CA ASP A 426 5.83 38.36 3.90
C ASP A 426 6.76 37.90 2.75
N ASN A 427 6.26 37.08 1.80
CA ASN A 427 6.96 36.67 0.57
C ASN A 427 7.39 37.82 -0.36
N THR A 428 6.96 39.08 -0.13
CA THR A 428 7.32 40.23 -0.99
C THR A 428 7.69 41.47 -0.19
N ALA A 429 8.86 42.05 -0.51
CA ALA A 429 9.36 43.30 0.04
C ALA A 429 9.69 44.31 -1.05
N THR A 430 9.63 45.60 -0.74
CA THR A 430 9.99 46.69 -1.68
C THR A 430 11.02 47.64 -1.08
N ALA A 431 11.90 48.15 -1.94
CA ALA A 431 12.95 49.11 -1.57
C ALA A 431 13.16 50.14 -2.69
N ILE A 432 13.72 51.29 -2.35
CA ILE A 432 14.19 52.29 -3.33
C ILE A 432 15.72 52.21 -3.36
N TYR A 433 16.29 52.04 -4.54
CA TYR A 433 17.73 51.95 -4.72
C TYR A 433 18.41 53.30 -4.48
N VAL A 434 19.52 53.29 -3.77
CA VAL A 434 20.36 54.46 -3.49
C VAL A 434 21.80 54.13 -3.86
N GLU A 435 22.40 54.90 -4.77
CA GLU A 435 23.80 54.71 -5.18
C GLU A 435 24.76 55.03 -4.02
N GLU A 436 25.74 54.14 -3.74
CA GLU A 436 26.69 54.36 -2.64
C GLU A 436 27.65 55.51 -2.98
N SER A 437 27.47 56.65 -2.30
CA SER A 437 28.35 57.80 -2.46
C SER A 437 29.75 57.49 -1.90
N GLN A 438 30.75 57.38 -2.78
CA GLN A 438 32.15 57.20 -2.38
C GLN A 438 32.56 58.27 -1.35
N SER A 439 32.79 57.84 -0.11
CA SER A 439 33.15 58.76 0.97
C SER A 439 34.56 59.31 0.74
N LEU A 440 34.63 60.58 0.31
CA LEU A 440 35.88 61.32 0.20
C LEU A 440 36.44 61.59 1.61
N VAL A 441 37.20 60.61 2.13
CA VAL A 441 37.96 60.71 3.38
C VAL A 441 38.92 61.90 3.26
N THR A 442 38.46 63.06 3.74
CA THR A 442 39.13 64.34 3.55
C THR A 442 40.25 64.45 4.57
N THR A 443 41.40 63.87 4.23
CA THR A 443 42.60 63.76 5.07
C THR A 443 43.28 65.11 5.31
N ASN A 444 42.65 65.96 6.13
CA ASN A 444 43.19 67.29 6.42
C ASN A 444 42.90 67.77 7.86
N ASN A 445 43.70 67.28 8.81
CA ASN A 445 44.12 68.00 10.03
C ASN A 445 45.29 67.28 10.72
N LEU A 446 46.41 67.18 9.99
CA LEU A 446 47.73 67.03 10.61
C LEU A 446 48.21 68.43 11.02
N LEU A 447 48.84 68.56 12.20
CA LEU A 447 48.86 69.77 13.07
C LEU A 447 47.49 69.92 13.78
N TRP A 448 47.39 70.00 15.11
CA TRP A 448 48.36 70.41 16.12
C TRP A 448 48.61 69.33 17.20
N GLY A 449 49.77 68.68 17.17
CA GLY A 449 50.11 67.55 18.05
C GLY A 449 51.28 67.77 19.02
N THR A 450 51.44 68.96 19.62
CA THR A 450 52.56 69.27 20.55
C THR A 450 52.23 70.40 21.55
N ALA A 451 51.31 70.17 22.51
CA ALA A 451 51.06 71.14 23.60
C ALA A 451 50.55 70.53 24.91
N ILE A 452 49.54 69.65 24.85
CA ILE A 452 48.73 69.29 26.04
C ILE A 452 49.42 68.26 26.97
N THR A 453 50.25 67.38 26.42
CA THR A 453 50.91 66.30 27.18
C THR A 453 51.91 66.77 28.24
N ILE A 454 52.53 67.94 28.04
CA ILE A 454 53.53 68.48 29.00
C ILE A 454 52.85 69.01 30.27
N PHE A 455 51.64 69.55 30.17
CA PHE A 455 50.92 70.14 31.32
C PHE A 455 50.44 69.08 32.32
N ILE A 456 49.99 67.92 31.81
CA ILE A 456 49.44 66.83 32.64
C ILE A 456 50.56 66.14 33.44
N VAL A 457 51.71 65.87 32.82
CA VAL A 457 52.87 65.27 33.50
C VAL A 457 53.47 66.23 34.54
N GLY A 458 53.56 67.54 34.21
CA GLY A 458 54.06 68.55 35.14
C GLY A 458 53.21 68.71 36.41
N ALA A 459 51.89 68.59 36.30
CA ALA A 459 50.98 68.68 37.45
C ALA A 459 51.14 67.49 38.42
N TYR A 460 51.32 66.27 37.91
CA TYR A 460 51.36 65.05 38.73
C TYR A 460 52.57 65.01 39.67
N VAL A 461 53.75 65.36 39.17
CA VAL A 461 55.01 65.35 39.95
C VAL A 461 54.98 66.36 41.10
N LEU A 462 54.35 67.52 40.91
CA LEU A 462 54.29 68.60 41.91
C LEU A 462 53.32 68.29 43.06
N VAL A 463 52.31 67.43 42.84
CA VAL A 463 51.35 67.02 43.88
C VAL A 463 51.93 65.93 44.80
N MET A 464 52.76 65.02 44.30
CA MET A 464 53.36 63.98 45.16
C MET A 464 54.36 64.52 46.20
N GLN A 465 55.11 65.59 45.89
CA GLN A 465 56.11 66.18 46.81
C GLN A 465 55.52 66.97 48.00
N ARG A 466 54.21 66.87 48.28
CA ARG A 466 53.55 67.51 49.44
C ARG A 466 52.76 66.56 50.34
N ARG A 467 52.94 65.23 50.22
CA ARG A 467 52.21 64.23 51.04
C ARG A 467 52.96 63.68 52.27
N GLU A 468 54.13 64.21 52.61
CA GLU A 468 54.90 63.82 53.81
C GLU A 468 54.94 64.93 54.89
N ALA A 469 53.78 65.37 55.36
CA ALA A 469 53.64 66.14 56.60
C ALA A 469 52.21 66.03 57.16
N GLY A 470 52.05 65.69 58.45
CA GLY A 470 50.77 65.83 59.16
C GLY A 470 50.02 64.53 59.51
N VAL A 471 50.66 63.60 60.23
CA VAL A 471 49.95 62.54 60.97
C VAL A 471 49.59 63.07 62.37
N LEU A 472 48.29 63.12 62.73
CA LEU A 472 47.75 62.94 64.11
C LEU A 472 46.22 63.20 64.20
N GLN A 473 45.60 62.53 65.18
CA GLN A 473 44.22 62.68 65.71
C GLN A 473 43.06 62.50 64.68
N GLU A 474 42.20 61.48 64.72
CA GLU A 474 41.54 60.70 65.81
C GLU A 474 40.25 61.34 66.38
N ASN A 475 39.15 60.59 66.26
CA ASN A 475 37.90 60.61 67.04
C ASN A 475 37.15 61.94 67.33
N ILE A 476 35.88 61.99 66.89
CA ILE A 476 34.72 62.14 67.80
C ILE A 476 33.44 61.58 67.15
N ARG A 477 32.47 61.15 67.97
CA ARG A 477 31.39 60.21 67.63
C ARG A 477 30.04 60.67 68.22
N SER A 478 29.12 61.20 67.41
CA SER A 478 27.75 61.52 67.86
C SER A 478 26.67 61.53 66.77
N LYS A 479 25.56 60.84 67.07
CA LYS A 479 24.23 60.80 66.40
C LYS A 479 23.38 62.05 66.79
N PRO A 480 22.07 62.18 66.45
CA PRO A 480 21.37 62.09 65.14
C PRO A 480 20.20 63.11 64.90
N LYS A 481 19.75 63.29 63.64
CA LYS A 481 18.35 63.67 63.20
C LYS A 481 17.71 64.96 63.81
N PRO A 482 16.44 65.32 63.50
CA PRO A 482 15.57 65.08 62.32
C PRO A 482 15.46 66.41 61.48
N THR A 483 14.52 66.73 60.56
CA THR A 483 13.10 66.37 60.33
C THR A 483 12.66 66.71 58.89
N ASN A 484 11.53 66.11 58.47
CA ASN A 484 10.65 66.32 57.30
C ASN A 484 10.63 67.77 56.69
N ASN A 485 10.21 68.01 55.44
CA ASN A 485 8.96 67.51 54.84
C ASN A 485 8.84 67.77 53.31
N LYS A 486 8.09 66.90 52.60
CA LYS A 486 7.38 67.12 51.30
C LYS A 486 8.23 67.32 50.02
N ASP A 487 7.80 66.90 48.82
CA ASP A 487 6.69 66.02 48.36
C ASP A 487 7.04 65.49 46.93
N THR A 488 6.44 64.37 46.50
CA THR A 488 6.27 63.91 45.08
C THR A 488 7.56 63.68 44.25
N GLN A 489 7.96 62.43 43.93
CA GLN A 489 7.58 61.66 42.71
C GLN A 489 7.84 62.41 41.38
N GLU A 490 8.40 61.82 40.31
CA GLU A 490 8.48 60.39 39.94
C GLU A 490 9.92 59.87 39.67
N THR A 491 10.01 58.63 39.20
CA THR A 491 11.20 57.83 38.85
C THR A 491 10.69 56.72 37.90
N LYS A 492 11.44 56.07 36.99
CA LYS A 492 12.89 55.93 36.76
C LYS A 492 13.10 55.39 35.33
N GLU A 493 14.29 55.56 34.74
CA GLU A 493 14.78 54.61 33.71
C GLU A 493 15.91 53.73 34.27
N THR A 494 15.72 52.43 34.10
CA THR A 494 16.62 51.40 33.52
C THR A 494 18.06 51.17 34.05
N GLU A 495 18.50 49.93 33.77
CA GLU A 495 19.85 49.33 33.76
C GLU A 495 20.52 48.74 35.04
N VAL A 496 20.55 47.39 35.05
CA VAL A 496 21.71 46.47 35.05
C VAL A 496 22.79 46.59 36.15
N ILE A 497 23.01 45.49 36.87
CA ILE A 497 24.26 44.68 36.90
C ILE A 497 23.95 43.32 37.57
N GLU A 498 24.71 42.28 37.21
CA GLU A 498 24.63 40.89 37.71
C GLU A 498 25.08 40.76 39.19
N ASP A 499 24.72 39.65 39.84
CA ASP A 499 25.56 39.05 40.89
C ASP A 499 25.37 37.52 40.93
N ASP A 500 26.41 36.78 41.29
CA ASP A 500 26.54 35.32 41.12
C ASP A 500 26.38 34.57 42.45
N MET A 501 25.42 33.63 42.54
CA MET A 501 25.29 32.68 43.65
C MET A 501 24.74 31.32 43.18
N SER A 502 25.22 30.25 43.81
CA SER A 502 25.00 28.84 43.42
C SER A 502 24.30 28.02 44.51
N LEU A 503 23.92 26.77 44.13
CA LEU A 503 23.19 25.76 44.93
C LEU A 503 21.69 26.10 45.13
N GLU A 504 20.78 25.14 45.30
CA GLU A 504 20.96 23.73 45.72
C GLU A 504 19.99 22.78 44.97
N ILE A 505 20.18 21.46 45.08
CA ILE A 505 19.35 20.43 44.42
C ILE A 505 18.14 20.08 45.32
N ILE A 506 16.94 19.99 44.73
CA ILE A 506 15.79 19.32 45.32
C ILE A 506 15.14 18.44 44.25
N GLU A 507 15.18 17.13 44.46
CA GLU A 507 14.31 16.14 43.81
C GLU A 507 13.07 15.97 44.70
N GLU A 508 11.86 15.98 44.13
CA GLU A 508 10.65 15.49 44.79
C GLU A 508 10.09 14.32 43.97
N GLU A 509 10.40 13.10 44.42
CA GLU A 509 9.62 11.91 44.06
C GLU A 509 8.21 12.03 44.65
N MET A 510 7.19 11.54 43.93
CA MET A 510 5.82 11.45 44.45
C MET A 510 5.33 10.00 44.38
N GLU A 511 5.62 9.28 45.47
CA GLU A 511 5.22 7.91 45.77
C GLU A 511 3.71 7.79 46.06
N LEU A 512 3.04 6.72 45.58
CA LEU A 512 1.59 6.52 45.80
C LEU A 512 1.14 5.04 45.65
N GLU A 513 1.25 4.26 46.74
CA GLU A 513 0.63 2.93 46.97
C GLU A 513 -0.37 3.03 48.16
N GLU A 514 -1.37 2.17 48.42
CA GLU A 514 -1.98 1.04 47.68
C GLU A 514 -3.51 1.31 47.45
N GLU A 515 -4.58 0.56 47.77
CA GLU A 515 -4.93 -0.73 48.45
C GLU A 515 -6.12 -1.35 47.66
N PRO A 516 -6.22 -2.69 47.41
CA PRO A 516 -6.96 -3.22 46.25
C PRO A 516 -8.24 -4.03 46.58
N VAL A 517 -8.95 -4.48 45.54
CA VAL A 517 -9.86 -5.65 45.61
C VAL A 517 -9.66 -6.53 44.36
N SER A 518 -9.49 -7.83 44.56
CA SER A 518 -9.12 -8.78 43.49
C SER A 518 -10.31 -9.44 42.79
N LEU A 519 -10.11 -9.76 41.51
CA LEU A 519 -10.41 -11.10 40.99
C LEU A 519 -9.55 -11.34 39.73
N VAL A 520 -8.73 -12.40 39.75
CA VAL A 520 -7.82 -12.78 38.66
C VAL A 520 -8.05 -14.26 38.35
N GLU A 521 -8.11 -14.58 37.06
CA GLU A 521 -7.81 -15.91 36.53
C GLU A 521 -6.51 -15.78 35.73
N GLU A 522 -5.50 -16.56 36.11
CA GLU A 522 -4.10 -16.29 35.79
C GLU A 522 -3.66 -17.01 34.51
N ILE A 523 -3.53 -16.26 33.40
CA ILE A 523 -2.89 -16.76 32.18
C ILE A 523 -1.39 -16.45 32.28
N THR A 524 -0.56 -17.48 32.41
CA THR A 524 0.89 -17.34 32.50
C THR A 524 1.48 -16.86 31.17
N VAL A 525 1.86 -15.58 31.11
CA VAL A 525 2.59 -15.03 29.96
C VAL A 525 4.03 -15.53 30.01
N SER A 526 4.37 -16.51 29.15
CA SER A 526 5.77 -16.81 28.86
C SER A 526 6.35 -15.70 27.99
N GLU A 527 7.55 -15.24 28.31
CA GLU A 527 8.33 -14.43 27.38
C GLU A 527 8.55 -15.26 26.10
N THR A 528 8.22 -14.68 24.94
CA THR A 528 8.35 -15.35 23.64
C THR A 528 9.58 -14.82 22.92
N ASP A 529 10.53 -15.71 22.61
CA ASP A 529 11.68 -15.36 21.79
C ASP A 529 11.22 -14.95 20.38
N LEU A 530 11.43 -13.67 20.07
CA LEU A 530 11.08 -13.08 18.78
C LEU A 530 12.01 -13.51 17.64
N SER A 531 13.06 -14.29 17.92
CA SER A 531 13.93 -14.85 16.87
C SER A 531 13.16 -15.74 15.89
N PRO A 532 13.66 -15.88 14.64
CA PRO A 532 13.08 -16.82 13.68
C PRO A 532 13.07 -18.30 14.12
N SER A 533 13.79 -18.66 15.18
CA SER A 533 13.74 -20.01 15.77
C SER A 533 12.64 -20.11 16.83
N GLY A 534 12.60 -19.19 17.79
CA GLY A 534 11.54 -19.14 18.82
C GLY A 534 10.13 -19.06 18.22
N ARG A 535 9.97 -18.31 17.11
CA ARG A 535 8.72 -18.26 16.33
C ARG A 535 8.38 -19.55 15.59
N LEU A 536 9.34 -20.44 15.31
CA LEU A 536 9.10 -21.74 14.69
C LEU A 536 8.73 -22.80 15.74
N ASP A 537 9.35 -22.74 16.93
CA ASP A 537 9.12 -23.69 18.00
C ASP A 537 7.80 -23.40 18.76
N THR A 538 7.37 -22.14 18.87
CA THR A 538 5.99 -21.80 19.27
C THR A 538 4.95 -22.35 18.28
N ILE A 539 5.19 -22.25 16.96
CA ILE A 539 4.31 -22.85 15.94
C ILE A 539 4.26 -24.39 16.07
N ARG A 540 5.34 -25.05 16.50
CA ARG A 540 5.33 -26.49 16.79
C ARG A 540 4.50 -26.83 18.03
N GLN A 541 4.61 -26.03 19.09
CA GLN A 541 3.88 -26.26 20.34
C GLN A 541 2.37 -26.02 20.20
N GLU A 542 1.96 -25.11 19.31
CA GLU A 542 0.55 -24.95 18.86
C GLU A 542 0.05 -26.13 17.99
N LEU A 543 0.95 -26.85 17.32
CA LEU A 543 0.62 -27.99 16.46
C LEU A 543 0.59 -29.34 17.20
N ASP A 544 1.38 -29.50 18.25
CA ASP A 544 1.40 -30.68 19.12
C ASP A 544 1.81 -30.28 20.57
N PRO A 545 0.84 -30.08 21.49
CA PRO A 545 1.10 -29.49 22.81
C PRO A 545 1.79 -30.43 23.80
N ASP A 546 1.89 -31.73 23.50
CA ASP A 546 2.57 -32.73 24.34
C ASP A 546 4.09 -32.81 24.07
N VAL A 547 4.63 -31.97 23.15
CA VAL A 547 6.06 -31.97 22.77
C VAL A 547 6.88 -31.02 23.66
N GLU A 548 7.68 -31.57 24.58
CA GLU A 548 8.69 -30.80 25.32
C GLU A 548 9.75 -30.21 24.37
N ILE A 549 9.84 -28.87 24.32
CA ILE A 549 10.92 -28.17 23.62
C ILE A 549 12.22 -28.37 24.42
N VAL A 550 13.15 -29.16 23.88
CA VAL A 550 14.52 -29.24 24.40
C VAL A 550 15.28 -27.99 23.98
N ASP A 551 15.65 -27.15 24.96
CA ASP A 551 16.43 -25.93 24.74
C ASP A 551 17.85 -26.26 24.22
N THR A 552 18.07 -26.09 22.91
CA THR A 552 19.23 -26.63 22.19
C THR A 552 20.30 -25.59 21.87
N THR A 553 21.05 -25.21 22.91
CA THR A 553 22.39 -24.58 22.86
C THR A 553 22.50 -23.22 22.13
N SER A 554 23.15 -22.25 22.78
CA SER A 554 23.26 -20.87 22.27
C SER A 554 23.92 -20.77 20.90
N ILE A 555 23.65 -19.67 20.19
CA ILE A 555 24.19 -19.40 18.86
C ILE A 555 25.74 -19.41 18.85
N GLU A 556 26.42 -18.92 19.89
CA GLU A 556 27.88 -19.10 20.06
C GLU A 556 28.33 -20.57 19.91
N GLU A 557 27.65 -21.51 20.58
CA GLU A 557 28.07 -22.93 20.61
C GLU A 557 27.74 -23.68 19.32
N ARG A 558 26.79 -23.15 18.53
CA ARG A 558 26.48 -23.64 17.18
C ARG A 558 27.42 -23.06 16.14
N MET A 559 27.87 -21.80 16.32
CA MET A 559 28.83 -21.15 15.44
C MET A 559 30.25 -21.69 15.63
N SER A 560 30.70 -22.00 16.85
CA SER A 560 32.02 -22.57 17.08
C SER A 560 32.22 -23.92 16.36
N LYS A 561 31.23 -24.81 16.44
CA LYS A 561 31.18 -26.11 15.72
C LYS A 561 31.11 -25.99 14.18
N PHE A 562 31.03 -24.80 13.61
CA PHE A 562 31.07 -24.57 12.16
C PHE A 562 32.47 -24.18 11.65
N PHE A 563 33.44 -23.93 12.55
CA PHE A 563 34.79 -23.49 12.23
C PHE A 563 35.91 -24.45 12.70
N ASP A 564 35.56 -25.62 13.23
CA ASP A 564 36.45 -26.75 13.57
C ASP A 564 36.40 -27.88 12.50
#